data_AF-V4N3P1-F1
#
_entry.id   AF-V4N3P1-F1
#
_cell.length_a   1.000
_cell.length_b   1.000
_cell.length_c   1.000
_cell.angle_alpha   90.00
_cell.angle_beta   90.00
_cell.angle_gamma   90.00
#
_symmetry.space_group_name_H-M   'P 1'
#
loop_
_entity.id
_entity.type
_entity.pdbx_description
1 polymer ?
#
loop_
_entity_poly.entity_id
_entity_poly.type
_entity_poly.pdbx_seq_one_letter_code
_entity_poly.pdbx_strand_id
1 'polypeptide(L)' 'MSSQKTVDPIDPRLVRKLADILKETELTEIEVEQGDLKIRVARQLTAAPAVTYAAAPAPVAAPAAPAPV' A
#
# COMPACT_ATOMS: atom_id res chain seq x y z
N MET A 1 26.35 19.16 -33.04
CA MET A 1 25.51 18.09 -32.46
C MET A 1 25.00 18.55 -31.10
N SER A 2 23.83 19.20 -31.07
CA SER A 2 23.16 19.50 -29.81
C SER A 2 22.53 18.19 -29.32
N SER A 3 23.17 17.55 -28.35
CA SER A 3 22.54 16.47 -27.60
C SER A 3 21.44 17.11 -26.76
N GLN A 4 20.25 17.21 -27.35
CA GLN A 4 19.01 17.51 -26.66
C GLN A 4 18.85 16.41 -25.62
N LYS A 5 19.38 16.62 -24.41
CA LYS A 5 19.15 15.72 -23.29
C LYS A 5 17.66 15.79 -23.03
N THR A 6 16.93 14.76 -23.46
CA THR A 6 15.51 14.59 -23.16
C THR A 6 15.36 14.83 -21.67
N VAL A 7 14.78 15.97 -21.30
CA VAL A 7 14.39 16.24 -19.93
C VAL A 7 13.17 15.37 -19.75
N ASP A 8 13.37 14.16 -19.23
CA ASP A 8 12.27 13.38 -18.72
C ASP A 8 11.49 14.32 -17.76
N PRO A 9 10.15 14.35 -17.84
CA PRO A 9 9.31 15.23 -17.02
C PRO A 9 9.51 15.00 -15.51
N ILE A 10 10.24 13.96 -15.14
CA ILE A 10 10.58 13.56 -13.79
C ILE A 10 12.11 13.46 -13.72
N ASP A 11 12.76 14.27 -12.89
CA ASP A 11 14.20 14.17 -12.66
C ASP A 11 14.53 12.93 -11.80
N PRO A 12 15.26 11.92 -12.33
CA PRO A 12 15.63 10.74 -11.57
C PRO A 12 16.53 11.05 -10.37
N ARG A 13 17.27 12.16 -10.39
CA ARG A 13 18.09 12.61 -9.24
C ARG A 13 17.21 13.06 -8.08
N LEU A 14 16.10 13.75 -8.38
CA LEU A 14 15.14 14.19 -7.37
C LEU A 14 14.47 12.98 -6.71
N VAL A 15 13.98 12.03 -7.51
CA VAL A 15 13.37 10.79 -7.01
C VAL A 15 14.33 10.02 -6.11
N ARG A 16 15.61 9.94 -6.48
CA ARG A 16 16.63 9.26 -5.67
C ARG A 16 16.86 9.94 -4.33
N LYS A 17 16.99 11.27 -4.31
CA LYS A 17 17.10 12.04 -3.06
C LYS A 17 15.88 11.84 -2.16
N LEU A 18 14.67 11.88 -2.72
CA LEU A 18 13.43 11.63 -1.97
C LEU A 18 13.41 10.21 -1.40
N ALA A 19 13.85 9.20 -2.16
CA ALA A 19 13.96 7.83 -1.68
C ALA A 19 15.01 7.68 -0.57
N ASP A 20 16.16 8.36 -0.67
CA ASP A 20 17.18 8.36 0.39
C ASP A 20 16.62 9.00 1.68
N ILE A 21 15.95 10.15 1.58
CA ILE A 21 15.30 10.80 2.73
C ILE A 21 14.23 9.89 3.33
N LEU A 22 13.34 9.30 2.52
CA LEU A 22 12.31 8.35 2.96
C LEU A 22 12.92 7.17 3.72
N LYS A 23 14.09 6.72 3.29
CA LYS A 23 14.84 5.63 3.93
C LYS A 23 15.45 6.06 5.27
N GLU A 24 16.11 7.22 5.32
CA GLU A 24 16.79 7.74 6.52
C GLU A 24 15.81 8.19 7.62
N THR A 25 14.64 8.69 7.23
CA THR A 25 13.60 9.18 8.16
C THR A 25 12.61 8.09 8.59
N GLU A 26 12.76 6.88 8.07
CA GLU A 26 11.85 5.75 8.30
C GLU A 26 10.39 6.04 7.94
N LEU A 27 10.13 7.05 7.12
CA LEU A 27 8.81 7.36 6.61
C LEU A 27 8.32 6.25 5.66
N THR A 28 7.00 6.09 5.61
CA THR A 28 6.34 5.17 4.68
C THR A 28 6.10 5.82 3.32
N GLU A 29 6.00 7.15 3.27
CA GLU A 29 5.69 7.90 2.06
C GLU A 29 6.14 9.37 2.15
N ILE A 30 6.52 9.96 1.01
CA ILE A 30 6.81 11.38 0.84
C ILE A 30 6.15 11.87 -0.47
N GLU A 31 5.47 13.02 -0.39
CA GLU A 31 4.84 13.68 -1.54
C GLU A 31 5.35 15.12 -1.67
N VAL A 32 5.69 15.54 -2.89
CA VAL A 32 6.10 16.91 -3.19
C VAL A 32 5.36 17.44 -4.40
N GLU A 33 4.87 18.67 -4.30
CA GLU A 33 4.17 19.40 -5.36
C GLU A 33 5.00 20.62 -5.78
N GLN A 34 5.20 20.79 -7.08
CA GLN A 34 5.85 21.96 -7.68
C GLN A 34 5.01 22.44 -8.87
N GLY A 35 4.16 23.44 -8.63
CA GLY A 35 3.20 23.90 -9.63
C GLY A 35 2.26 22.76 -10.03
N ASP A 36 2.29 22.38 -11.30
CA ASP A 36 1.47 21.30 -11.86
C ASP A 36 2.10 19.90 -11.71
N LEU A 37 3.33 19.80 -11.20
CA LEU A 37 4.03 18.52 -11.04
C LEU A 37 3.88 17.97 -9.62
N LYS A 38 3.33 16.77 -9.49
CA LYS A 38 3.19 16.03 -8.23
C LYS A 38 4.02 14.74 -8.28
N ILE A 39 4.92 14.55 -7.32
CA ILE A 39 5.76 13.35 -7.19
C ILE A 39 5.48 12.71 -5.85
N ARG A 40 5.08 11.43 -5.87
CA ARG A 40 4.80 10.61 -4.69
C ARG A 40 5.74 9.42 -4.66
N VAL A 41 6.51 9.28 -3.59
CA VAL A 41 7.43 8.16 -3.37
C VAL A 41 6.96 7.41 -2.14
N ALA A 42 6.59 6.14 -2.30
CA ALA A 42 6.08 5.29 -1.22
C ALA A 42 6.92 4.03 -1.07
N ARG A 43 7.10 3.58 0.16
CA ARG A 43 7.72 2.28 0.47
C ARG A 43 6.69 1.19 0.25
N GLN A 44 7.01 0.20 -0.58
CA GLN A 44 6.21 -1.01 -0.68
C GLN A 44 6.40 -1.82 0.61
N LEU A 45 5.50 -1.63 1.57
CA LEU A 45 5.39 -2.53 2.71
C LEU A 45 4.60 -3.74 2.24
N THR A 46 5.29 -4.85 1.96
CA THR A 46 4.63 -6.13 1.76
C THR A 46 3.99 -6.52 3.10
N ALA A 47 2.74 -6.10 3.30
CA ALA A 47 1.95 -6.56 4.43
C ALA A 47 1.89 -8.09 4.33
N ALA A 48 2.29 -8.78 5.40
CA ALA A 48 2.07 -10.21 5.50
C ALA A 48 0.60 -10.51 5.18
N PRO A 49 0.29 -11.57 4.42
CA PRO A 49 -1.08 -11.90 4.08
C PRO A 49 -1.89 -11.95 5.37
N ALA A 50 -2.91 -11.10 5.46
CA ALA A 50 -3.79 -11.09 6.62
C ALA A 50 -4.43 -12.48 6.71
N VAL A 51 -4.02 -13.24 7.72
CA VAL A 51 -4.59 -14.56 8.00
C VAL A 51 -6.06 -14.33 8.33
N THR A 52 -6.91 -14.61 7.35
CA THR A 52 -8.35 -14.49 7.51
C THR A 52 -8.78 -15.74 8.26
N TYR A 53 -9.01 -15.61 9.57
CA TYR A 53 -9.57 -16.71 10.36
C TYR A 53 -10.99 -16.97 9.86
N ALA A 54 -11.21 -18.16 9.31
CA ALA A 54 -12.54 -18.62 8.93
C ALA A 54 -13.43 -18.62 10.18
N ALA A 55 -14.61 -17.97 10.09
CA ALA A 55 -15.58 -17.96 11.17
C ALA A 55 -16.00 -19.41 11.49
N ALA A 56 -15.96 -19.76 12.77
CA ALA A 56 -16.37 -21.08 13.24
C ALA A 56 -17.85 -21.33 12.88
N PRO A 57 -18.22 -22.54 12.43
CA PRO A 57 -19.59 -22.84 12.08
C PRO A 57 -20.50 -22.66 13.29
N ALA A 58 -21.58 -21.91 13.10
CA ALA A 58 -22.58 -21.67 14.13
C ALA A 58 -23.29 -23.00 14.50
N PRO A 59 -23.57 -23.24 15.79
CA PRO A 59 -24.26 -24.43 16.22
C PRO A 59 -25.68 -24.47 15.62
N VAL A 60 -25.97 -25.56 14.91
CA VAL A 60 -27.30 -25.83 14.35
C VAL A 60 -28.20 -26.31 15.49
N ALA A 61 -29.31 -25.60 15.73
CA ALA A 61 -30.29 -25.99 16.73
C ALA A 61 -30.95 -27.32 16.34
N ALA A 62 -30.91 -28.29 17.25
CA ALA A 62 -31.55 -29.59 17.08
C ALA A 62 -33.09 -29.45 17.11
N PRO A 63 -33.82 -30.20 16.25
CA PRO A 63 -35.27 -30.17 16.24
C PRO A 63 -35.83 -30.77 17.54
N ALA A 64 -36.80 -30.06 18.13
CA ALA A 64 -37.50 -30.52 19.33
C ALA A 64 -38.36 -31.75 19.01
N ALA A 65 -38.22 -32.79 19.83
CA ALA A 65 -39.02 -34.01 19.72
C ALA A 65 -40.49 -33.72 20.08
N PRO A 66 -41.46 -34.36 19.40
CA PRO A 66 -42.86 -34.18 19.72
C PRO A 66 -43.19 -34.81 21.08
N ALA A 67 -44.03 -34.11 21.85
CA ALA A 67 -44.53 -34.59 23.14
C ALA A 67 -45.54 -35.74 22.94
N PRO A 68 -45.53 -36.75 23.82
CA PRO A 68 -46.46 -37.88 23.71
C PRO A 68 -47.87 -37.46 24.18
N VAL A 69 -48.87 -38.15 23.61
CA VAL A 69 -50.29 -38.03 23.95
C VAL A 69 -50.69 -38.96 25.08
#